data_AF-A0AA38CGQ2-F1
#
_entry.id   AF-A0AA38CGQ2-F1
#
_cell.length_a   1.000
_cell.length_b   1.000
_cell.length_c   1.000
_cell.angle_alpha   90.00
_cell.angle_beta   90.00
_cell.angle_gamma   90.00
#
_symmetry.space_group_name_H-M   'P 1'
#
loop_
_entity.id
_entity.type
_entity.pdbx_description
1 polymer ?
#
loop_
_entity_poly.entity_id
_entity_poly.type
_entity_poly.pdbx_seq_one_letter_code
_entity_poly.pdbx_strand_id
1 'polypeptide(L)'
;IDYEKEINLNAVVDGWLLSNILIDTGAEVNVLTLDAWVQMGRPPLQPSSNVLFMENWTKATPIGVLKDASITIKGAKFIGDFE
;
A
#
# COMPACT_ATOMS: atom_id res chain seq x y z
N ILE A 1 -9.39 20.50 -14.18
CA ILE A 1 -9.67 19.06 -13.96
C ILE A 1 -9.28 18.83 -12.52
N ASP A 2 -10.26 18.59 -11.64
CA ASP A 2 -9.97 18.22 -10.24
C ASP A 2 -9.22 16.89 -10.26
N TYR A 3 -7.97 16.91 -9.79
CA TYR A 3 -7.16 15.70 -9.63
C TYR A 3 -7.55 14.91 -8.36
N GLU A 4 -8.37 15.49 -7.47
CA GLU A 4 -8.80 14.89 -6.21
C GLU A 4 -10.10 14.08 -6.30
N LYS A 5 -10.29 13.33 -7.39
CA LYS A 5 -11.22 12.21 -7.30
C LYS A 5 -10.44 11.06 -6.68
N GLU A 6 -10.52 10.92 -5.36
CA GLU A 6 -10.21 9.65 -4.69
C GLU A 6 -10.95 8.54 -5.43
N ILE A 7 -10.23 7.82 -6.28
CA ILE A 7 -10.81 6.69 -6.98
C ILE A 7 -10.80 5.56 -5.96
N ASN A 8 -11.88 5.45 -5.19
CA ASN A 8 -12.09 4.31 -4.31
C ASN A 8 -12.19 3.05 -5.18
N LEU A 9 -11.09 2.29 -5.22
CA LEU A 9 -11.01 1.01 -5.88
C LEU A 9 -10.88 -0.11 -4.85
N ASN A 10 -11.19 -1.30 -5.32
CA ASN A 10 -10.83 -2.52 -4.63
C ASN A 10 -9.57 -3.09 -5.28
N ALA A 11 -8.67 -3.59 -4.45
CA ALA A 11 -7.48 -4.31 -4.87
C ALA A 11 -7.47 -5.70 -4.22
N VAL A 12 -6.91 -6.67 -4.91
CA VAL A 12 -6.52 -7.94 -4.30
C VAL A 12 -5.03 -7.90 -4.09
N VAL A 13 -4.57 -8.00 -2.84
CA VAL A 13 -3.15 -8.03 -2.46
C VAL A 13 -2.88 -9.36 -1.77
N ASP A 14 -2.02 -10.20 -2.35
CA ASP A 14 -1.72 -11.57 -1.89
C ASP A 14 -2.98 -12.41 -1.60
N GLY A 15 -4.01 -12.24 -2.43
CA GLY A 15 -5.28 -12.94 -2.31
C GLY A 15 -6.29 -12.30 -1.36
N TRP A 16 -5.93 -11.24 -0.65
CA TRP A 16 -6.82 -10.50 0.24
C TRP A 16 -7.49 -9.33 -0.47
N LEU A 17 -8.81 -9.24 -0.39
CA LEU A 17 -9.58 -8.13 -0.94
C LEU A 17 -9.51 -6.92 -0.01
N LEU A 18 -8.82 -5.87 -0.45
CA LEU A 18 -8.76 -4.56 0.20
C LEU A 18 -9.70 -3.59 -0.54
N SER A 19 -10.47 -2.82 0.22
CA SER A 19 -11.40 -1.82 -0.30
C SER A 19 -10.93 -0.42 0.07
N ASN A 20 -11.41 0.60 -0.66
CA ASN A 20 -11.04 2.01 -0.46
C ASN A 20 -9.53 2.26 -0.58
N ILE A 21 -8.90 1.64 -1.59
CA ILE A 21 -7.50 1.94 -1.89
C ILE A 21 -7.39 3.32 -2.56
N LEU A 22 -6.38 4.08 -2.16
CA LEU A 22 -5.99 5.33 -2.81
C LEU A 22 -4.92 5.04 -3.86
N ILE A 23 -5.10 5.59 -5.06
CA ILE A 23 -4.07 5.58 -6.09
C ILE A 23 -3.50 6.98 -6.19
N ASP A 24 -2.29 7.14 -5.69
CA ASP A 24 -1.52 8.37 -5.80
C ASP A 24 -0.35 8.14 -6.77
N THR A 25 -0.39 8.78 -7.94
CA THR A 25 0.69 8.71 -8.93
C THR A 25 1.89 9.59 -8.58
N GLY A 26 1.78 10.45 -7.57
CA GLY A 26 2.87 11.24 -7.02
C GLY A 26 3.62 10.53 -5.89
N ALA A 27 3.06 9.46 -5.32
CA ALA A 27 3.72 8.67 -4.29
C ALA A 27 4.87 7.83 -4.87
N GLU A 28 6.03 7.88 -4.21
CA GLU A 28 7.21 7.11 -4.62
C GLU A 28 7.18 5.66 -4.11
N VAL A 29 6.33 5.36 -3.12
CA VAL A 29 6.23 4.06 -2.46
C VAL A 29 4.78 3.64 -2.32
N ASN A 30 4.52 2.33 -2.27
CA ASN A 30 3.24 1.82 -1.83
C ASN A 30 3.24 1.69 -0.31
N VAL A 31 2.15 2.09 0.33
CA VAL A 31 2.00 2.01 1.78
C VAL A 31 0.78 1.15 2.10
N LEU A 32 0.93 0.26 3.06
CA LEU A 32 -0.16 -0.51 3.63
C LEU A 32 -0.36 -0.08 5.08
N THR A 33 -1.60 0.31 5.43
CA THR A 33 -1.88 0.71 6.81
C THR A 33 -1.77 -0.49 7.75
N LEU A 34 -1.44 -0.23 9.01
CA LEU A 34 -1.40 -1.28 10.04
C LEU A 34 -2.73 -2.06 10.10
N ASP A 35 -3.85 -1.36 9.98
CA ASP A 35 -5.18 -1.98 10.00
C ASP A 35 -5.41 -2.90 8.79
N ALA A 36 -5.01 -2.49 7.59
CA ALA A 36 -5.09 -3.34 6.40
C ALA A 36 -4.19 -4.58 6.56
N TRP A 37 -2.98 -4.42 7.10
CA TRP A 37 -2.06 -5.54 7.35
C TRP A 37 -2.65 -6.55 8.35
N VAL A 38 -3.30 -6.05 9.41
CA VAL A 38 -4.01 -6.90 10.37
C VAL A 38 -5.18 -7.62 9.71
N GLN A 39 -5.95 -6.95 8.84
CA GLN A 39 -7.05 -7.56 8.09
C GLN A 39 -6.58 -8.66 7.13
N MET A 40 -5.36 -8.54 6.59
CA MET A 40 -4.71 -9.58 5.78
C MET A 40 -4.19 -10.77 6.61
N GLY A 41 -4.45 -10.80 7.92
CA GLY A 41 -3.99 -11.89 8.80
C GLY A 41 -2.52 -11.77 9.22
N ARG A 42 -1.95 -10.56 9.15
CA ARG A 42 -0.56 -10.27 9.53
C ARG A 42 0.47 -11.11 8.77
N PRO A 43 0.50 -11.06 7.43
CA PRO A 43 1.53 -11.74 6.65
C PRO A 43 2.93 -11.29 7.11
N PRO A 44 3.94 -12.17 7.01
CA PRO A 44 5.28 -11.86 7.50
C PRO A 44 5.86 -10.65 6.78
N LEU A 45 6.41 -9.72 7.55
CA LEU A 45 7.13 -8.56 7.04
C LEU A 45 8.64 -8.79 7.13
N GLN A 46 9.37 -8.30 6.13
CA GLN A 46 10.82 -8.20 6.21
C GLN A 46 11.21 -6.89 6.92
N PRO A 47 12.40 -6.79 7.53
CA PRO A 47 12.88 -5.52 8.06
C PRO A 47 12.95 -4.46 6.96
N SER A 48 12.34 -3.30 7.18
CA SER A 48 12.49 -2.13 6.31
C SER A 48 13.52 -1.18 6.93
N SER A 49 14.41 -0.64 6.11
CA SER A 49 15.32 0.45 6.49
C SER A 49 14.80 1.82 6.03
N ASN A 50 13.61 1.87 5.43
CA ASN A 50 13.08 3.08 4.84
C ASN A 50 12.51 4.00 5.92
N VAL A 51 12.57 5.30 5.65
CA VAL A 51 11.91 6.34 6.46
C VAL A 51 11.04 7.12 5.49
N LEU A 52 9.73 7.11 5.74
CA LEU A 52 8.77 7.78 4.90
C LEU A 52 8.65 9.24 5.32
N PHE A 53 8.72 10.13 4.33
CA PHE A 53 8.39 11.53 4.50
C PHE A 53 6.97 11.73 3.98
N MET A 54 6.05 11.98 4.91
CA MET A 54 4.65 12.23 4.60
C MET A 54 4.50 13.64 4.01
N GLU A 55 3.42 13.87 3.26
CA GLU A 55 3.13 15.17 2.63
C GLU A 55 3.12 16.34 3.63
N ASN A 56 2.68 16.09 4.87
CA ASN A 56 2.68 17.05 5.96
C ASN A 56 4.07 17.25 6.63
N TRP A 57 5.14 16.81 5.98
CA TRP A 57 6.53 16.89 6.43
C TRP A 57 6.85 16.10 7.70
N THR A 58 5.96 15.19 8.11
CA THR A 58 6.22 14.27 9.21
C THR A 58 7.00 13.05 8.73
N LYS A 59 7.77 12.47 9.64
CA LYS A 59 8.49 11.21 9.40
C LYS A 59 7.66 10.05 9.95
N ALA A 60 7.54 8.99 9.16
CA ALA A 60 7.01 7.71 9.61
C ALA A 60 8.07 6.62 9.38
N THR A 61 8.21 5.71 10.34
CA THR A 61 9.05 4.53 10.21
C THR A 61 8.13 3.32 10.04
N PRO A 62 8.16 2.66 8.86
CA PRO A 62 7.42 1.42 8.63
C PRO A 62 7.79 0.36 9.66
N ILE A 63 6.82 -0.49 10.03
CA ILE A 63 7.08 -1.61 10.93
C ILE A 63 7.80 -2.78 10.21
N GLY A 64 7.85 -2.74 8.88
CA GLY A 64 8.50 -3.70 8.00
C GLY A 64 8.08 -3.45 6.56
N VAL A 65 8.45 -4.35 5.66
CA VAL A 65 8.05 -4.34 4.25
C VAL A 65 7.39 -5.67 3.89
N LEU A 66 6.21 -5.61 3.28
CA LEU A 66 5.60 -6.75 2.61
C LEU A 66 6.22 -6.86 1.21
N LYS A 67 7.12 -7.82 1.05
CA LYS A 67 7.94 -7.99 -0.15
C LYS A 67 7.21 -8.80 -1.23
N ASP A 68 7.38 -8.41 -2.49
CA ASP A 68 6.93 -9.17 -3.66
C ASP A 68 5.43 -9.51 -3.65
N ALA A 69 4.61 -8.62 -3.11
CA ALA A 69 3.17 -8.84 -3.01
C ALA A 69 2.52 -8.85 -4.40
N SER A 70 1.68 -9.85 -4.67
CA SER A 70 0.88 -9.95 -5.88
C SER A 70 -0.33 -9.04 -5.76
N ILE A 71 -0.43 -8.04 -6.65
CA ILE A 71 -1.49 -7.04 -6.63
C ILE A 71 -2.35 -7.18 -7.89
N THR A 72 -3.67 -7.15 -7.72
CA THR A 72 -4.64 -7.11 -8.83
C THR A 72 -5.60 -5.95 -8.63
N ILE A 73 -5.63 -5.02 -9.59
CA ILE A 73 -6.58 -3.89 -9.62
C ILE A 73 -7.28 -3.89 -10.98
N LYS A 74 -8.62 -3.97 -11.00
CA LYS A 74 -9.42 -3.99 -12.24
C LYS A 74 -8.92 -4.99 -13.32
N GLY A 75 -8.40 -6.13 -12.89
CA GLY A 75 -7.88 -7.18 -13.77
C GLY A 75 -6.43 -6.98 -14.24
N ALA A 76 -5.84 -5.80 -14.03
CA ALA A 76 -4.39 -5.61 -14.20
C ALA A 76 -3.65 -6.24 -13.03
N LYS A 77 -2.53 -6.92 -13.32
CA LYS A 77 -1.70 -7.63 -12.34
C LYS A 77 -0.29 -7.08 -12.32
N PHE A 78 0.25 -6.92 -11.12
CA PHE A 78 1.59 -6.43 -10.88
C PHE A 78 2.13 -7.03 -9.59
N ILE A 79 3.45 -6.95 -9.42
CA ILE A 79 4.16 -7.33 -8.20
C ILE A 79 4.78 -6.07 -7.65
N GLY A 80 4.67 -5.85 -6.34
CA GLY A 80 5.24 -4.69 -5.69
C GLY A 80 5.47 -4.90 -4.21
N ASP A 81 6.34 -4.05 -3.66
CA ASP A 81 6.58 -3.98 -2.23
C ASP A 81 5.63 -2.97 -1.59
N PHE A 82 5.22 -3.22 -0.35
CA PHE A 82 4.49 -2.27 0.50
C PHE A 82 5.23 -2.02 1.81
N GLU A 83 5.42 -0.74 2.14
CA GLU A 83 5.85 -0.29 3.47
C GLU A 83 4.71 -0.30 4.48
#